data_AF-A0A2V5VET0-F1
#
_entry.id   AF-A0A2V5VET0-F1
#
_cell.length_a   1.000
_cell.length_b   1.000
_cell.length_c   1.000
_cell.angle_alpha   90.00
_cell.angle_beta   90.00
_cell.angle_gamma   90.00
#
_symmetry.space_group_name_H-M   'P 1'
#
loop_
_entity.id
_entity.type
_entity.pdbx_description
1 polymer ?
#
loop_
_entity_poly.entity_id
_entity_poly.type
_entity_poly.pdbx_seq_one_letter_code
_entity_poly.pdbx_strand_id
1 'polypeptide(L)'
;VLYLQQKGFRYIEALVITLIATIACCFGAELIFSKPNLMSVMLGFVPGPHIVTNQEMLYVSIGIIGATVMPHNLYLHSSIVQTRKFEQSPQGKREAIKYASIDSTGALMFALFINAAILILAASVFHWSGHQEVAAIQDAYQLLSPLLGVGFASALFAIALLASGQNSTLTGRAIAIVPAVLVIGIFGESKTTQLLIASQVVLSMQLGFAVWPLMRFTNEKAKMDEFANLLWLKILSWTTAAIIIVLNVKLLFDTFMPDSVLKAFYNFLRLPAPQ
;
A
#
# COMPACT_ATOMS: atom_id res chain seq x y z
N VAL A 1 -1.74 -22.18 6.52
CA VAL A 1 -1.44 -21.43 7.77
C VAL A 1 -1.64 -22.30 9.01
N LEU A 2 -2.85 -22.80 9.29
CA LEU A 2 -3.12 -23.65 10.47
C LEU A 2 -2.20 -24.88 10.58
N TYR A 3 -1.97 -25.58 9.45
CA TYR A 3 -1.02 -26.69 9.40
C TYR A 3 0.43 -26.29 9.71
N LEU A 4 0.85 -25.08 9.37
CA LEU A 4 2.21 -24.59 9.60
C LEU A 4 2.38 -24.04 11.03
N GLN A 5 1.32 -23.49 11.62
CA GLN A 5 1.32 -23.10 13.04
C GLN A 5 1.58 -24.31 13.95
N GLN A 6 1.08 -25.49 13.60
CA GLN A 6 1.37 -26.72 14.33
C GLN A 6 2.84 -27.15 14.26
N LYS A 7 3.60 -26.72 13.23
CA LYS A 7 5.03 -27.04 13.07
C LYS A 7 5.97 -25.99 13.68
N GLY A 8 5.44 -24.85 14.14
CA GLY A 8 6.18 -23.80 14.82
C GLY A 8 6.45 -22.56 13.95
N PHE A 9 6.69 -21.42 14.62
CA PHE A 9 6.76 -20.08 14.03
C PHE A 9 7.87 -19.93 12.96
N ARG A 10 8.99 -20.66 13.10
CA ARG A 10 10.11 -20.64 12.15
C ARG A 10 9.73 -21.09 10.73
N TYR A 11 8.76 -22.00 10.60
CA TYR A 11 8.28 -22.43 9.28
C TYR A 11 7.42 -21.37 8.60
N ILE A 12 6.68 -20.59 9.39
CA ILE A 12 5.89 -19.46 8.89
C ILE A 12 6.84 -18.37 8.40
N GLU A 13 7.88 -18.06 9.17
CA GLU A 13 8.91 -17.10 8.79
C GLU A 13 9.64 -17.51 7.51
N ALA A 14 10.07 -18.78 7.41
CA ALA A 14 10.70 -19.31 6.19
C ALA A 14 9.78 -19.26 4.96
N LEU A 15 8.48 -19.53 5.15
CA LEU A 15 7.49 -19.38 4.10
C LEU A 15 7.38 -17.92 3.65
N VAL A 16 7.25 -16.97 4.58
CA VAL A 16 7.17 -15.53 4.26
C VAL A 16 8.40 -15.07 3.50
N ILE A 17 9.61 -15.43 3.98
CA ILE A 17 10.88 -15.10 3.31
C ILE A 17 10.91 -15.66 1.89
N THR A 18 10.48 -16.92 1.70
CA THR A 18 10.44 -17.55 0.38
C THR A 18 9.48 -16.81 -0.55
N LEU A 19 8.26 -16.47 -0.09
CA LEU A 19 7.28 -15.72 -0.87
C LEU A 19 7.82 -14.34 -1.27
N ILE A 20 8.42 -13.62 -0.32
CA ILE A 20 9.05 -12.31 -0.54
C ILE A 20 10.17 -12.40 -1.57
N ALA A 21 11.05 -13.41 -1.44
CA ALA A 21 12.15 -13.64 -2.38
C ALA A 21 11.62 -13.97 -3.78
N THR A 22 10.57 -14.81 -3.90
CA THR A 22 9.93 -15.10 -5.19
C THR A 22 9.39 -13.83 -5.84
N ILE A 23 8.66 -12.98 -5.09
CA ILE A 23 8.13 -11.71 -5.61
C ILE A 23 9.25 -10.80 -6.12
N ALA A 24 10.32 -10.64 -5.34
CA ALA A 24 11.47 -9.83 -5.75
C ALA A 24 12.18 -10.38 -6.98
N CYS A 25 12.39 -11.70 -7.06
CA CYS A 25 13.02 -12.32 -8.22
C CYS A 25 12.17 -12.16 -9.48
N CYS A 26 10.86 -12.37 -9.39
CA CYS A 26 9.94 -12.21 -10.52
C CYS A 26 9.92 -10.77 -11.03
N PHE A 27 9.59 -9.79 -10.16
CA PHE A 27 9.53 -8.39 -10.58
C PHE A 27 10.91 -7.81 -10.94
N GLY A 28 11.97 -8.26 -10.27
CA GLY A 28 13.34 -7.89 -10.63
C GLY A 28 13.72 -8.37 -12.02
N ALA A 29 13.38 -9.61 -12.37
CA ALA A 29 13.62 -10.16 -13.70
C ALA A 29 12.80 -9.40 -14.77
N GLU A 30 11.51 -9.17 -14.54
CA GLU A 30 10.65 -8.39 -15.43
C GLU A 30 11.16 -6.97 -15.64
N LEU A 31 11.63 -6.31 -14.57
CA LEU A 31 12.22 -4.98 -14.65
C LEU A 31 13.49 -4.96 -15.51
N ILE A 32 14.36 -5.97 -15.38
CA ILE A 32 15.56 -6.10 -16.22
C ILE A 32 15.18 -6.30 -17.70
N PHE A 33 14.19 -7.15 -17.98
CA PHE A 33 13.73 -7.40 -19.35
C PHE A 33 13.03 -6.19 -19.98
N SER A 34 12.34 -5.37 -19.17
CA SER A 34 11.66 -4.17 -19.64
C SER A 34 12.59 -3.04 -20.10
N LYS A 35 13.90 -3.12 -19.76
CA LYS A 35 14.93 -2.13 -20.12
C LYS A 35 14.47 -0.67 -19.91
N PRO A 36 14.07 -0.28 -18.69
CA PRO A 36 13.53 1.04 -18.44
C PRO A 36 14.63 2.09 -18.60
N ASN A 37 14.23 3.28 -19.06
CA ASN A 37 15.15 4.41 -19.12
C ASN A 37 15.49 4.89 -17.70
N LEU A 38 16.72 4.60 -17.25
CA LEU A 38 17.14 4.87 -15.87
C LEU A 38 17.08 6.36 -15.51
N MET A 39 17.37 7.25 -16.46
CA MET A 39 17.28 8.71 -16.22
C MET A 39 15.83 9.13 -15.94
N SER A 40 14.88 8.62 -16.71
CA SER A 40 13.45 8.91 -16.53
C SER A 40 12.92 8.36 -15.20
N VAL A 41 13.38 7.17 -14.81
CA VAL A 41 13.08 6.58 -13.50
C VAL A 41 13.59 7.48 -12.37
N MET A 42 14.84 7.95 -12.44
CA MET A 42 15.44 8.80 -11.42
C MET A 42 14.73 10.17 -11.32
N LEU A 43 14.38 10.76 -12.46
CA LEU A 43 13.58 11.99 -12.50
C LEU A 43 12.18 11.78 -11.91
N GLY A 44 11.59 10.58 -12.04
CA GLY A 44 10.31 10.24 -11.46
C GLY A 44 10.29 10.22 -9.92
N PHE A 45 11.44 10.11 -9.25
CA PHE A 45 11.53 10.25 -7.80
C PHE A 45 11.45 11.72 -7.34
N VAL A 46 11.62 12.68 -8.26
CA VAL A 46 11.49 14.10 -7.94
C VAL A 46 10.01 14.48 -7.98
N PRO A 47 9.43 15.00 -6.88
CA PRO A 47 8.01 15.34 -6.84
C PRO A 47 7.71 16.54 -7.75
N GLY A 48 6.70 16.38 -8.62
CA GLY A 48 6.23 17.42 -9.52
C GLY A 48 4.87 17.99 -9.12
N PRO A 49 4.59 19.29 -9.36
CA PRO A 49 3.30 19.91 -9.05
C PRO A 49 2.12 19.33 -9.87
N HIS A 50 2.42 18.60 -10.94
CA HIS A 50 1.46 17.88 -11.79
C HIS A 50 0.68 16.81 -11.02
N ILE A 51 1.30 16.21 -10.00
CA ILE A 51 0.69 15.13 -9.19
C ILE A 51 -0.55 15.62 -8.44
N VAL A 52 -0.55 16.88 -7.99
CA VAL A 52 -1.64 17.47 -7.21
C VAL A 52 -2.65 18.19 -8.10
N THR A 53 -2.22 18.64 -9.28
CA THR A 53 -3.07 19.39 -10.22
C THR A 53 -3.87 18.47 -11.15
N ASN A 54 -3.32 17.32 -11.54
CA ASN A 54 -4.03 16.31 -12.32
C ASN A 54 -4.79 15.34 -11.39
N GLN A 55 -6.10 15.23 -11.60
CA GLN A 55 -6.97 14.42 -10.74
C GLN A 55 -6.71 12.93 -10.85
N GLU A 56 -6.52 12.40 -12.05
CA GLU A 56 -6.22 10.97 -12.24
C GLU A 56 -4.90 10.59 -11.55
N MET A 57 -3.86 11.41 -11.73
CA MET A 57 -2.58 11.21 -11.03
C MET A 57 -2.74 11.31 -9.51
N LEU A 58 -3.56 12.25 -9.04
CA LEU A 58 -3.86 12.42 -7.63
C LEU A 58 -4.59 11.19 -7.08
N TYR A 59 -5.60 10.67 -7.78
CA TYR A 59 -6.34 9.47 -7.39
C TYR A 59 -5.43 8.25 -7.29
N VAL A 60 -4.58 8.01 -8.31
CA VAL A 60 -3.61 6.91 -8.29
C VAL A 60 -2.62 7.08 -7.15
N SER A 61 -2.12 8.30 -6.93
CA SER A 61 -1.17 8.61 -5.84
C SER A 61 -1.78 8.38 -4.46
N ILE A 62 -3.03 8.81 -4.23
CA ILE A 62 -3.75 8.57 -2.98
C ILE A 62 -4.00 7.07 -2.80
N GLY A 63 -4.36 6.36 -3.86
CA GLY A 63 -4.52 4.91 -3.85
C GLY A 63 -3.24 4.18 -3.44
N ILE A 64 -2.09 4.59 -3.98
CA ILE A 64 -0.77 4.04 -3.60
C ILE A 64 -0.44 4.34 -2.13
N ILE A 65 -0.70 5.58 -1.67
CA ILE A 65 -0.49 5.95 -0.25
C ILE A 65 -1.39 5.13 0.68
N GLY A 66 -2.67 4.96 0.35
CA GLY A 66 -3.60 4.16 1.14
C GLY A 66 -3.26 2.67 1.15
N ALA A 67 -2.80 2.13 0.02
CA ALA A 67 -2.37 0.73 -0.08
C ALA A 67 -1.07 0.46 0.69
N THR A 68 -0.19 1.45 0.82
CA THR A 68 1.09 1.31 1.55
C THR A 68 0.93 1.54 3.05
N VAL A 69 0.13 2.53 3.44
CA VAL A 69 -0.15 2.84 4.86
C VAL A 69 -1.43 2.13 5.28
N MET A 70 -1.28 0.85 5.62
CA MET A 70 -2.41 0.01 6.04
C MET A 70 -2.71 0.18 7.54
N PRO A 71 -3.94 0.55 7.94
CA PRO A 71 -4.27 0.79 9.35
C PRO A 71 -4.07 -0.44 10.26
N HIS A 72 -4.41 -1.62 9.76
CA HIS A 72 -4.23 -2.87 10.51
C HIS A 72 -2.75 -3.20 10.76
N ASN A 73 -1.83 -2.78 9.88
CA ASN A 73 -0.40 -2.97 10.11
C ASN A 73 0.11 -2.12 11.27
N LEU A 74 -0.48 -0.94 11.53
CA LEU A 74 -0.13 -0.11 12.69
C LEU A 74 -0.45 -0.84 14.00
N TYR A 75 -1.64 -1.46 14.09
CA TYR A 75 -2.05 -2.23 15.28
C TYR A 75 -1.28 -3.54 15.40
N LEU A 76 -1.14 -4.27 14.29
CA LEU A 76 -0.44 -5.55 14.28
C LEU A 76 1.03 -5.37 14.70
N HIS A 77 1.74 -4.41 14.12
CA HIS A 77 3.13 -4.14 14.47
C HIS A 77 3.28 -3.69 15.93
N SER A 78 2.33 -2.89 16.43
CA SER A 78 2.28 -2.48 17.83
C SER A 78 2.11 -3.66 18.79
N SER A 79 1.47 -4.75 18.36
CA SER A 79 1.32 -5.98 19.15
C SER A 79 2.49 -6.95 18.99
N ILE A 80 3.04 -7.10 17.77
CA ILE A 80 4.17 -7.98 17.48
C ILE A 80 5.43 -7.52 18.21
N VAL A 81 5.69 -6.21 18.27
CA VAL A 81 6.89 -5.70 18.96
C VAL A 81 6.88 -6.05 20.46
N GLN A 82 5.70 -6.20 21.08
CA GLN A 82 5.55 -6.59 22.49
C GLN A 82 5.86 -8.06 22.76
N THR A 83 5.82 -8.91 21.72
CA THR A 83 6.17 -10.34 21.85
C THR A 83 7.67 -10.59 21.92
N ARG A 84 8.50 -9.59 21.55
CA ARG A 84 9.96 -9.72 21.60
C ARG A 84 10.41 -9.65 23.06
N LYS A 85 11.40 -10.48 23.42
CA LYS A 85 12.00 -10.44 24.76
C LYS A 85 12.97 -9.27 24.84
N PHE A 86 12.68 -8.30 25.70
CA PHE A 86 13.57 -7.17 26.01
C PHE A 86 13.53 -6.85 27.50
N GLU A 87 14.57 -6.20 28.00
CA GLU A 87 14.64 -5.76 29.38
C GLU A 87 13.69 -4.56 29.61
N GLN A 88 12.88 -4.61 30.67
CA GLN A 88 11.93 -3.53 31.00
C GLN A 88 12.59 -2.29 31.62
N SER A 89 13.90 -2.12 31.43
CA SER A 89 14.63 -0.91 31.77
C SER A 89 14.55 0.12 30.62
N PRO A 90 14.78 1.42 30.90
CA PRO A 90 14.84 2.44 29.86
C PRO A 90 15.86 2.12 28.75
N GLN A 91 17.02 1.56 29.12
CA GLN A 91 18.05 1.16 28.15
C GLN A 91 17.59 0.00 27.28
N GLY A 92 16.99 -1.04 27.86
CA GLY A 92 16.45 -2.19 27.11
C GLY A 92 15.31 -1.79 26.16
N LYS A 93 14.45 -0.85 26.57
CA LYS A 93 13.40 -0.29 25.69
C LYS A 93 13.98 0.47 24.51
N ARG A 94 15.04 1.28 24.69
CA ARG A 94 15.71 1.99 23.58
C ARG A 94 16.31 1.01 22.57
N GLU A 95 16.95 -0.04 23.05
CA GLU A 95 17.51 -1.09 22.20
C GLU A 95 16.42 -1.83 21.42
N ALA A 96 15.32 -2.21 22.09
CA ALA A 96 14.17 -2.83 21.45
C ALA A 96 13.56 -1.93 20.36
N ILE A 97 13.40 -0.63 20.62
CA ILE A 97 12.92 0.35 19.64
C ILE A 97 13.88 0.46 18.45
N LYS A 98 15.19 0.48 18.70
CA LYS A 98 16.21 0.54 17.63
C LYS A 98 16.10 -0.65 16.70
N TYR A 99 16.06 -1.88 17.24
CA TYR A 99 15.95 -3.08 16.41
C TYR A 99 14.60 -3.17 15.70
N ALA A 100 13.50 -2.85 16.37
CA ALA A 100 12.18 -2.81 15.75
C ALA A 100 12.10 -1.77 14.62
N SER A 101 12.77 -0.62 14.78
CA SER A 101 12.83 0.43 13.75
C SER A 101 13.66 -0.01 12.54
N ILE A 102 14.79 -0.70 12.76
CA ILE A 102 15.62 -1.23 11.68
C ILE A 102 14.86 -2.32 10.90
N ASP A 103 14.23 -3.25 11.61
CA ASP A 103 13.39 -4.32 11.05
C ASP A 103 12.26 -3.74 10.18
N SER A 104 11.50 -2.80 10.75
CA SER A 104 10.39 -2.13 10.05
C SER A 104 10.87 -1.30 8.86
N THR A 105 11.99 -0.57 9.01
CA THR A 105 12.57 0.24 7.91
C THR A 105 13.03 -0.66 6.77
N GLY A 106 13.71 -1.77 7.07
CA GLY A 106 14.14 -2.73 6.05
C GLY A 106 12.96 -3.31 5.28
N ALA A 107 11.91 -3.72 5.99
CA ALA A 107 10.69 -4.24 5.37
C ALA A 107 9.98 -3.21 4.48
N LEU A 108 9.85 -1.96 4.96
CA LEU A 108 9.22 -0.86 4.20
C LEU A 108 10.05 -0.43 2.99
N MET A 109 11.38 -0.40 3.10
CA MET A 109 12.27 -0.13 1.95
C MET A 109 12.17 -1.22 0.89
N PHE A 110 12.08 -2.49 1.30
CA PHE A 110 11.84 -3.58 0.37
C PHE A 110 10.47 -3.46 -0.32
N ALA A 111 9.42 -3.12 0.43
CA ALA A 111 8.09 -2.87 -0.14
C ALA A 111 8.10 -1.69 -1.13
N LEU A 112 8.83 -0.62 -0.82
CA LEU A 112 9.06 0.50 -1.73
C LEU A 112 9.71 0.04 -3.03
N PHE A 113 10.74 -0.81 -2.97
CA PHE A 113 11.41 -1.33 -4.16
C PHE A 113 10.46 -2.15 -5.05
N ILE A 114 9.66 -3.04 -4.45
CA ILE A 114 8.66 -3.82 -5.20
C ILE A 114 7.60 -2.91 -5.82
N ASN A 115 7.05 -1.95 -5.07
CA ASN A 115 6.04 -1.02 -5.59
C ASN A 115 6.60 -0.14 -6.72
N ALA A 116 7.85 0.31 -6.59
CA ALA A 116 8.54 1.03 -7.64
C ALA A 116 8.77 0.14 -8.87
N ALA A 117 9.19 -1.13 -8.69
CA ALA A 117 9.36 -2.07 -9.79
C ALA A 117 8.06 -2.31 -10.56
N ILE A 118 6.94 -2.51 -9.86
CA ILE A 118 5.61 -2.67 -10.48
C ILE A 118 5.23 -1.41 -11.29
N LEU A 119 5.42 -0.22 -10.72
CA LEU A 119 5.08 1.04 -11.37
C LEU A 119 5.97 1.32 -12.60
N ILE A 120 7.27 1.08 -12.48
CA ILE A 120 8.24 1.24 -13.58
C ILE A 120 7.95 0.22 -14.68
N LEU A 121 7.67 -1.04 -14.32
CA LEU A 121 7.29 -2.07 -15.27
C LEU A 121 6.03 -1.66 -16.03
N ALA A 122 4.97 -1.26 -15.33
CA ALA A 122 3.73 -0.82 -15.95
C ALA A 122 3.96 0.37 -16.89
N ALA A 123 4.75 1.36 -16.48
CA ALA A 123 5.10 2.50 -17.32
C ALA A 123 5.91 2.06 -18.55
N SER A 124 6.99 1.30 -18.37
CA SER A 124 7.88 0.87 -19.45
C SER A 124 7.19 -0.04 -20.48
N VAL A 125 6.32 -0.95 -20.02
CA VAL A 125 5.70 -1.96 -20.87
C VAL A 125 4.39 -1.47 -21.49
N PHE A 126 3.51 -0.80 -20.73
CA PHE A 126 2.16 -0.45 -21.20
C PHE A 126 2.03 1.01 -21.68
N HIS A 127 2.66 1.96 -20.99
CA HIS A 127 2.54 3.38 -21.38
C HIS A 127 3.30 3.69 -22.68
N TRP A 128 4.48 3.11 -22.87
CA TRP A 128 5.28 3.33 -24.09
C TRP A 128 4.84 2.47 -25.29
N SER A 129 4.06 1.41 -25.07
CA SER A 129 3.51 0.58 -26.15
C SER A 129 2.17 1.09 -26.70
N GLY A 130 1.63 2.18 -26.15
CA GLY A 130 0.34 2.76 -26.56
C GLY A 130 -0.89 2.07 -25.93
N HIS A 131 -0.69 1.10 -25.04
CA HIS A 131 -1.75 0.42 -24.31
C HIS A 131 -2.08 1.18 -23.00
N GLN A 132 -2.75 2.32 -23.13
CA GLN A 132 -3.13 3.16 -21.99
C GLN A 132 -4.39 2.66 -21.24
N GLU A 133 -5.13 1.70 -21.81
CA GLU A 133 -6.38 1.15 -21.24
C GLU A 133 -6.18 -0.15 -20.43
N VAL A 134 -4.95 -0.44 -19.97
CA VAL A 134 -4.69 -1.62 -19.14
C VAL A 134 -5.17 -1.35 -17.70
N ALA A 135 -6.45 -1.59 -17.46
CA ALA A 135 -7.08 -1.39 -16.15
C ALA A 135 -7.15 -2.67 -15.31
N ALA A 136 -7.12 -3.86 -15.93
CA ALA A 136 -7.28 -5.13 -15.23
C ALA A 136 -5.98 -5.95 -15.14
N ILE A 137 -5.87 -6.74 -14.07
CA ILE A 137 -4.77 -7.71 -13.86
C ILE A 137 -4.72 -8.73 -15.01
N GLN A 138 -5.88 -9.08 -15.57
CA GLN A 138 -6.04 -10.00 -16.69
C GLN A 138 -5.39 -9.45 -17.96
N ASP A 139 -5.55 -8.15 -18.23
CA ASP A 139 -4.97 -7.48 -19.39
C ASP A 139 -3.45 -7.46 -19.27
N ALA A 140 -2.93 -7.14 -18.08
CA ALA A 140 -1.49 -7.20 -17.80
C ALA A 140 -0.93 -8.62 -18.05
N TYR A 141 -1.61 -9.67 -17.57
CA TYR A 141 -1.16 -11.06 -17.80
C TYR A 141 -1.08 -11.41 -19.29
N GLN A 142 -2.04 -10.97 -20.11
CA GLN A 142 -2.05 -11.29 -21.55
C GLN A 142 -1.00 -10.50 -22.33
N LEU A 143 -0.74 -9.26 -21.91
CA LEU A 143 0.12 -8.32 -22.63
C LEU A 143 1.59 -8.39 -22.23
N LEU A 144 1.92 -8.92 -21.05
CA LEU A 144 3.31 -8.96 -20.56
C LEU A 144 4.25 -9.79 -21.44
N SER A 145 3.94 -11.05 -21.72
CA SER A 145 4.79 -11.91 -22.58
C SER A 145 5.05 -11.33 -23.98
N PRO A 146 4.04 -10.87 -24.75
CA PRO A 146 4.30 -10.32 -26.08
C PRO A 146 5.07 -8.98 -26.02
N LEU A 147 4.79 -8.11 -25.05
CA LEU A 147 5.44 -6.79 -24.98
C LEU A 147 6.87 -6.86 -24.46
N LEU A 148 7.18 -7.78 -23.55
CA LEU A 148 8.54 -8.00 -23.05
C LEU A 148 9.39 -8.84 -24.00
N GLY A 149 8.78 -9.53 -24.98
CA GLY A 149 9.48 -10.46 -25.88
C GLY A 149 10.00 -11.71 -25.17
N VAL A 150 9.45 -12.03 -23.99
CA VAL A 150 9.85 -13.15 -23.13
C VAL A 150 8.63 -14.03 -22.86
N GLY A 151 8.59 -15.23 -23.45
CA GLY A 151 7.41 -16.09 -23.43
C GLY A 151 6.92 -16.52 -22.03
N PHE A 152 7.79 -16.45 -21.02
CA PHE A 152 7.49 -16.79 -19.63
C PHE A 152 7.21 -15.58 -18.72
N ALA A 153 7.17 -14.35 -19.24
CA ALA A 153 6.92 -13.16 -18.42
C ALA A 153 5.54 -13.19 -17.74
N SER A 154 4.48 -13.56 -18.46
CA SER A 154 3.15 -13.72 -17.87
C SER A 154 3.12 -14.76 -16.73
N ALA A 155 3.94 -15.81 -16.82
CA ALA A 155 4.06 -16.82 -15.78
C ALA A 155 4.78 -16.28 -14.54
N LEU A 156 5.85 -15.49 -14.70
CA LEU A 156 6.54 -14.82 -13.60
C LEU A 156 5.59 -13.87 -12.86
N PHE A 157 4.83 -13.07 -13.61
CA PHE A 157 3.84 -12.16 -13.05
C PHE A 157 2.74 -12.90 -12.27
N ALA A 158 2.21 -13.99 -12.83
CA ALA A 158 1.21 -14.81 -12.15
C ALA A 158 1.76 -15.45 -10.86
N ILE A 159 3.00 -15.94 -10.88
CA ILE A 159 3.67 -16.48 -9.69
C ILE A 159 3.85 -15.39 -8.63
N ALA A 160 4.29 -14.19 -9.03
CA ALA A 160 4.47 -13.06 -8.13
C ALA A 160 3.13 -12.64 -7.48
N LEU A 161 2.06 -12.56 -8.27
CA LEU A 161 0.72 -12.23 -7.78
C LEU A 161 0.18 -13.29 -6.82
N LEU A 162 0.35 -14.58 -7.15
CA LEU A 162 -0.02 -15.67 -6.25
C LEU A 162 0.74 -15.59 -4.94
N ALA A 163 2.06 -15.37 -4.99
CA ALA A 163 2.89 -15.25 -3.80
C ALA A 163 2.48 -14.05 -2.92
N SER A 164 2.21 -12.89 -3.54
CA SER A 164 1.70 -11.70 -2.85
C SER A 164 0.36 -11.95 -2.17
N GLY A 165 -0.56 -12.63 -2.87
CA GLY A 165 -1.85 -13.02 -2.32
C GLY A 165 -1.75 -13.95 -1.11
N GLN A 166 -0.77 -14.86 -1.07
CA GLN A 166 -0.55 -15.74 0.09
C GLN A 166 0.01 -14.98 1.30
N ASN A 167 0.86 -13.97 1.08
CA ASN A 167 1.41 -13.14 2.15
C ASN A 167 0.29 -12.39 2.90
N SER A 168 -0.68 -11.82 2.17
CA SER A 168 -1.86 -11.18 2.77
C SER A 168 -2.73 -12.17 3.56
N THR A 169 -2.79 -13.44 3.14
CA THR A 169 -3.58 -14.47 3.83
C THR A 169 -3.06 -14.80 5.22
N LEU A 170 -1.74 -14.74 5.42
CA LEU A 170 -1.10 -14.92 6.71
C LEU A 170 -1.50 -13.82 7.70
N THR A 171 -1.78 -12.62 7.20
CA THR A 171 -2.05 -11.44 8.01
C THR A 171 -3.53 -11.21 8.31
N GLY A 172 -4.48 -11.68 7.47
CA GLY A 172 -5.90 -11.51 7.82
C GLY A 172 -6.99 -11.80 6.78
N ARG A 173 -6.96 -12.91 6.02
CA ARG A 173 -8.02 -13.17 5.00
C ARG A 173 -9.27 -13.90 5.45
N ALA A 174 -9.24 -14.67 6.55
CA ALA A 174 -10.35 -15.58 6.87
C ALA A 174 -11.71 -14.84 7.01
N ILE A 175 -11.68 -13.59 7.48
CA ILE A 175 -12.88 -12.75 7.65
C ILE A 175 -13.28 -12.05 6.34
N ALA A 176 -12.33 -11.76 5.44
CA ALA A 176 -12.58 -11.00 4.21
C ALA A 176 -13.19 -11.82 3.07
N ILE A 177 -12.98 -13.14 3.05
CA ILE A 177 -13.49 -14.02 1.98
C ILE A 177 -15.01 -14.19 2.08
N VAL A 178 -15.55 -14.26 3.29
CA VAL A 178 -17.00 -14.49 3.53
C VAL A 178 -17.89 -13.43 2.85
N PRO A 179 -17.66 -12.11 3.04
CA PRO A 179 -18.45 -11.10 2.33
C PRO A 179 -18.27 -11.14 0.82
N ALA A 180 -17.05 -11.38 0.32
CA ALA A 180 -16.79 -11.45 -1.12
C ALA A 180 -17.54 -12.61 -1.79
N VAL A 181 -17.48 -13.80 -1.19
CA VAL A 181 -18.19 -14.99 -1.69
C VAL A 181 -19.71 -14.80 -1.63
N LEU A 182 -20.24 -14.20 -0.54
CA LEU A 182 -21.66 -13.90 -0.43
C LEU A 182 -22.14 -12.93 -1.51
N VAL A 183 -21.40 -11.85 -1.76
CA VAL A 183 -21.79 -10.85 -2.76
C VAL A 183 -21.71 -11.42 -4.17
N ILE A 184 -20.67 -12.18 -4.50
CA ILE A 184 -20.55 -12.85 -5.81
C ILE A 184 -21.67 -13.88 -5.99
N GLY A 185 -21.98 -14.65 -4.94
CA GLY A 185 -23.03 -15.67 -4.97
C GLY A 185 -24.46 -15.10 -5.11
N ILE A 186 -24.73 -13.94 -4.51
CA ILE A 186 -26.09 -13.34 -4.51
C ILE A 186 -26.26 -12.34 -5.67
N PHE A 187 -25.24 -11.57 -6.03
CA PHE A 187 -25.34 -10.43 -6.95
C PHE A 187 -24.56 -10.58 -8.26
N GLY A 188 -23.79 -11.68 -8.43
CA GLY A 188 -22.98 -11.92 -9.62
C GLY A 188 -21.77 -10.98 -9.75
N GLU A 189 -20.87 -11.28 -10.70
CA GLU A 189 -19.58 -10.58 -10.85
C GLU A 189 -19.71 -9.07 -11.10
N SER A 190 -20.85 -8.60 -11.64
CA SER A 190 -21.12 -7.20 -11.93
C SER A 190 -21.07 -6.26 -10.71
N LYS A 191 -21.22 -6.79 -9.49
CA LYS A 191 -21.14 -6.03 -8.23
C LYS A 191 -19.79 -6.09 -7.54
N THR A 192 -18.85 -6.89 -8.03
CA THR A 192 -17.52 -7.06 -7.42
C THR A 192 -16.75 -5.74 -7.38
N THR A 193 -16.84 -4.94 -8.44
CA THR A 193 -16.20 -3.61 -8.50
C THR A 193 -16.79 -2.65 -7.46
N GLN A 194 -18.12 -2.66 -7.26
CA GLN A 194 -18.77 -1.83 -6.23
C GLN A 194 -18.36 -2.27 -4.82
N LEU A 195 -18.22 -3.57 -4.59
CA LEU A 195 -17.71 -4.12 -3.34
C LEU A 195 -16.24 -3.71 -3.11
N LEU A 196 -15.43 -3.70 -4.16
CA LEU A 196 -14.05 -3.24 -4.10
C LEU A 196 -14.01 -1.76 -3.70
N ILE A 197 -14.77 -0.90 -4.37
CA ILE A 197 -14.87 0.54 -4.04
C ILE A 197 -15.35 0.74 -2.60
N ALA A 198 -16.41 0.05 -2.19
CA ALA A 198 -16.91 0.14 -0.81
C ALA A 198 -15.86 -0.30 0.22
N SER A 199 -15.10 -1.34 -0.09
CA SER A 199 -13.99 -1.80 0.76
C SER A 199 -12.88 -0.75 0.86
N GLN A 200 -12.53 -0.10 -0.25
CA GLN A 200 -11.55 0.99 -0.26
C GLN A 200 -12.02 2.19 0.57
N VAL A 201 -13.31 2.50 0.54
CA VAL A 201 -13.89 3.60 1.33
C VAL A 201 -13.81 3.29 2.82
N VAL A 202 -14.17 2.08 3.22
CA VAL A 202 -14.06 1.64 4.62
C VAL A 202 -12.60 1.65 5.08
N LEU A 203 -11.64 1.26 4.23
CA LEU A 203 -10.20 1.36 4.51
C LEU A 203 -9.72 2.81 4.63
N SER A 204 -10.19 3.71 3.76
CA SER A 204 -9.83 5.14 3.79
C SER A 204 -10.25 5.80 5.11
N MET A 205 -11.45 5.47 5.60
CA MET A 205 -11.95 5.99 6.88
C MET A 205 -11.16 5.44 8.06
N GLN A 206 -10.81 4.15 8.05
CA GLN A 206 -10.02 3.52 9.11
C GLN A 206 -8.67 4.21 9.33
N LEU A 207 -8.05 4.71 8.27
CA LEU A 207 -6.74 5.33 8.35
C LEU A 207 -6.74 6.59 9.22
N GLY A 208 -7.73 7.46 9.07
CA GLY A 208 -7.89 8.63 9.93
C GLY A 208 -8.10 8.26 11.40
N PHE A 209 -8.98 7.27 11.65
CA PHE A 209 -9.26 6.78 13.01
C PHE A 209 -8.09 6.04 13.66
N ALA A 210 -7.19 5.43 12.89
CA ALA A 210 -6.01 4.76 13.42
C ALA A 210 -4.85 5.71 13.67
N VAL A 211 -4.58 6.61 12.71
CA VAL A 211 -3.43 7.52 12.77
C VAL A 211 -3.62 8.59 13.83
N TRP A 212 -4.82 9.16 13.96
CA TRP A 212 -5.05 10.26 14.91
C TRP A 212 -4.77 9.88 16.39
N PRO A 213 -5.32 8.77 16.94
CA PRO A 213 -5.01 8.35 18.31
C PRO A 213 -3.54 7.96 18.48
N LEU A 214 -2.94 7.31 17.48
CA LEU A 214 -1.53 6.93 17.53
C LEU A 214 -0.63 8.15 17.65
N MET A 215 -0.89 9.20 16.86
CA MET A 215 -0.16 10.46 16.95
C MET A 215 -0.40 11.15 18.28
N ARG A 216 -1.64 11.16 18.78
CA ARG A 216 -1.92 11.72 20.11
C ARG A 216 -1.15 10.99 21.21
N PHE A 217 -1.17 9.67 21.23
CA PHE A 217 -0.54 8.87 22.29
C PHE A 217 0.99 8.90 22.23
N THR A 218 1.58 8.87 21.04
CA THR A 218 3.05 8.94 20.87
C THR A 218 3.62 10.32 21.19
N ASN A 219 2.79 11.36 21.16
CA ASN A 219 3.19 12.74 21.47
C ASN A 219 2.97 13.14 22.94
N GLU A 220 2.20 12.35 23.69
CA GLU A 220 1.83 12.63 25.08
C GLU A 220 2.94 12.21 26.04
N LYS A 221 3.67 13.18 26.61
CA LYS A 221 4.76 12.92 27.57
C LYS A 221 4.30 12.12 28.79
N ALA A 222 3.06 12.28 29.23
CA ALA A 222 2.50 11.52 30.35
C ALA A 222 2.42 10.00 30.08
N LYS A 223 2.32 9.59 28.81
CA LYS A 223 2.24 8.18 28.39
C LYS A 223 3.58 7.61 27.93
N MET A 224 4.37 8.42 27.24
CA MET A 224 5.63 7.97 26.60
C MET A 224 6.89 8.33 27.40
N ASP A 225 6.78 9.17 28.43
CA ASP A 225 7.88 9.60 29.29
C ASP A 225 9.11 10.07 28.46
N GLU A 226 10.30 9.50 28.68
CA GLU A 226 11.52 9.80 27.93
C GLU A 226 11.50 9.37 26.45
N PHE A 227 10.51 8.58 26.04
CA PHE A 227 10.33 8.10 24.66
C PHE A 227 9.33 8.91 23.84
N ALA A 228 8.83 10.04 24.38
CA ALA A 228 7.94 10.91 23.63
C ALA A 228 8.64 11.48 22.38
N ASN A 229 7.88 11.64 21.29
CA ASN A 229 8.42 12.10 20.01
C ASN A 229 9.21 13.42 20.13
N LEU A 230 10.33 13.50 19.41
CA LEU A 230 11.09 14.73 19.22
C LEU A 230 10.27 15.75 18.42
N LEU A 231 10.58 17.05 18.55
CA LEU A 231 9.80 18.11 17.87
C LEU A 231 9.75 17.93 16.35
N TRP A 232 10.86 17.52 15.72
CA TRP A 232 10.89 17.26 14.28
C TRP A 232 9.97 16.08 13.90
N LEU A 233 9.95 15.01 14.70
CA LEU A 233 9.05 13.87 14.51
C LEU A 233 7.60 14.29 14.70
N LYS A 234 7.30 15.15 15.68
CA LYS A 234 5.96 15.70 15.91
C LYS A 234 5.45 16.46 14.69
N ILE A 235 6.26 17.37 14.16
CA ILE A 235 5.89 18.19 13.00
C ILE A 235 5.70 17.28 11.78
N LEU A 236 6.66 16.40 11.51
CA LEU A 236 6.60 15.48 10.38
C LEU A 236 5.37 14.57 10.46
N SER A 237 5.12 13.96 11.62
CA SER A 237 4.08 12.96 11.79
C SER A 237 2.67 13.56 11.73
N TRP A 238 2.47 14.73 12.33
CA TRP A 238 1.20 15.48 12.19
C TRP A 238 0.98 16.00 10.77
N THR A 239 2.03 16.47 10.11
CA THR A 239 1.93 16.93 8.71
C THR A 239 1.53 15.77 7.79
N THR A 240 2.21 14.63 7.89
CA THR A 240 1.89 13.43 7.10
C THR A 240 0.48 12.92 7.41
N ALA A 241 0.09 12.87 8.68
CA ALA A 241 -1.26 12.47 9.08
C ALA A 241 -2.33 13.40 8.49
N ALA A 242 -2.11 14.72 8.56
CA ALA A 242 -3.02 15.71 7.99
C ALA A 242 -3.14 15.56 6.48
N ILE A 243 -2.02 15.41 5.76
CA ILE A 243 -2.01 15.17 4.31
C ILE A 243 -2.83 13.92 3.98
N ILE A 244 -2.55 12.79 4.64
CA ILE A 244 -3.26 11.54 4.41
C ILE A 244 -4.76 11.69 4.65
N ILE A 245 -5.17 12.30 5.78
CA ILE A 245 -6.59 12.47 6.13
C ILE A 245 -7.27 13.38 5.11
N VAL A 246 -6.69 14.54 4.79
CA VAL A 246 -7.25 15.49 3.82
C VAL A 246 -7.41 14.84 2.45
N LEU A 247 -6.39 14.12 1.99
CA LEU A 247 -6.43 13.43 0.70
C LEU A 247 -7.49 12.32 0.66
N ASN A 248 -7.61 11.52 1.72
CA ASN A 248 -8.65 10.47 1.79
C ASN A 248 -10.06 11.07 1.87
N VAL A 249 -10.25 12.17 2.62
CA VAL A 249 -11.53 12.89 2.67
C VAL A 249 -11.88 13.48 1.31
N LYS A 250 -10.91 14.10 0.61
CA LYS A 250 -11.10 14.59 -0.75
C LYS A 250 -11.51 13.46 -1.70
N LEU A 251 -10.81 12.32 -1.66
CA LEU A 251 -11.14 11.15 -2.48
C LEU A 251 -12.56 10.65 -2.21
N LEU A 252 -12.98 10.60 -0.94
CA LEU A 252 -14.34 10.21 -0.57
C LEU A 252 -15.38 11.23 -1.06
N PHE A 253 -15.08 12.52 -0.91
CA PHE A 253 -15.95 13.60 -1.39
C PHE A 253 -16.12 13.54 -2.91
N ASP A 254 -15.03 13.42 -3.66
CA ASP A 254 -15.08 13.33 -5.12
C ASP A 254 -15.73 12.02 -5.62
N THR A 255 -15.63 10.92 -4.86
CA THR A 255 -16.24 9.62 -5.25
C THR A 255 -17.75 9.56 -5.01
N PHE A 256 -18.27 10.21 -3.96
CA PHE A 256 -19.67 10.06 -3.54
C PHE A 256 -20.56 11.29 -3.78
N MET A 257 -19.99 12.48 -3.97
CA MET A 257 -20.82 13.67 -4.17
C MET A 257 -21.32 13.76 -5.61
N PRO A 258 -22.58 14.19 -5.84
CA PRO A 258 -23.08 14.48 -7.18
C PRO A 258 -22.26 15.56 -7.87
N ASP A 259 -22.09 15.48 -9.20
CA ASP A 259 -21.34 16.45 -10.01
C ASP A 259 -21.80 17.90 -9.81
N SER A 260 -23.08 18.11 -9.50
CA SER A 260 -23.65 19.43 -9.19
C SER A 260 -23.10 20.02 -7.89
N VAL A 261 -22.94 19.19 -6.86
CA VAL A 261 -22.36 19.58 -5.56
C VAL A 261 -20.86 19.80 -5.69
N LEU A 262 -20.17 18.94 -6.46
CA LEU A 262 -18.76 19.11 -6.78
C LEU A 262 -18.50 20.42 -7.51
N LYS A 263 -19.22 20.70 -8.61
CA LYS A 263 -19.07 21.95 -9.36
C LYS A 263 -19.38 23.17 -8.49
N ALA A 264 -20.42 23.11 -7.64
CA ALA A 264 -20.73 24.20 -6.72
C ALA A 264 -19.63 24.44 -5.68
N PHE A 265 -19.07 23.37 -5.10
CA PHE A 265 -18.00 23.44 -4.09
C PHE A 265 -16.68 23.95 -4.67
N TYR A 266 -16.25 23.41 -5.82
CA TYR A 266 -15.03 23.86 -6.49
C TYR A 266 -15.16 25.30 -7.01
N ASN A 267 -16.34 25.70 -7.54
CA ASN A 267 -16.61 27.09 -7.91
C ASN A 267 -16.60 28.03 -6.69
N PHE A 268 -17.15 27.60 -5.55
CA PHE A 268 -17.08 28.37 -4.30
C PHE A 268 -15.63 28.59 -3.83
N LEU A 269 -14.78 27.58 -4.00
CA LEU A 269 -13.34 27.66 -3.69
C LEU A 269 -12.50 28.36 -4.76
N ARG A 270 -13.09 28.81 -5.89
CA ARG A 270 -12.38 29.31 -7.08
C ARG A 270 -11.31 28.34 -7.59
N LEU A 271 -11.55 27.04 -7.43
CA LEU A 271 -10.71 25.98 -7.97
C LEU A 271 -11.33 25.43 -9.25
N PRO A 272 -10.52 25.00 -10.24
CA PRO A 272 -11.04 24.32 -11.42
C PRO A 272 -11.81 23.07 -10.98
N ALA A 273 -13.06 22.95 -11.42
CA ALA A 273 -13.90 21.80 -11.09
C ALA A 273 -13.32 20.52 -11.72
N PRO A 274 -13.50 19.36 -11.05
CA PRO A 274 -13.22 18.05 -11.63
C PRO A 274 -13.91 17.88 -12.98
N GLN A 275 -13.17 17.34 -13.97
CA GLN A 275 -13.75 16.84 -15.23
C GLN A 275 -13.99 15.34 -15.10
#